data_AF-A0A7X7KBX1-F1
#
_entry.id   AF-A0A7X7KBX1-F1
#
_cell.length_a   1.000
_cell.length_b   1.000
_cell.length_c   1.000
_cell.angle_alpha   90.00
_cell.angle_beta   90.00
_cell.angle_gamma   90.00
#
_symmetry.space_group_name_H-M   'P 1'
#
loop_
_entity.id
_entity.type
_entity.pdbx_description
1 polymer ?
#
loop_
_entity_poly.entity_id
_entity_poly.type
_entity_poly.pdbx_seq_one_letter_code
_entity_poly.pdbx_strand_id
1 'polypeptide(L)'
;HWGMDCERSGPTSIDARALFPNPAGPEYYNTPDRFFCRMSYPGDIELLYFSAFKDLQIYGEVGKHTATSPEEIDWLFGKDVPDEIKTFDRNGIMFIGDGGRIFVNRGGVYGTAAENLKTNPLPADSWQVYPSTDHMGNFFKCVKTREDPCATVQIEHRSVTTCHLTNISLRLKRKIDWNPAAQRISGDKEADAWQQRIQRKSYPVDGFAG
;
A
#
# COMPACT_ATOMS: atom_id res chain seq x y z
N HIS A 1 -5.93 -4.47 0.69
CA HIS A 1 -7.34 -4.70 1.05
C HIS A 1 -8.14 -5.12 -0.16
N TRP A 2 -8.28 -4.21 -1.12
CA TRP A 2 -9.15 -4.36 -2.28
C TRP A 2 -8.70 -5.52 -3.17
N GLY A 3 -9.67 -6.36 -3.53
CA GLY A 3 -9.46 -7.46 -4.47
C GLY A 3 -8.86 -8.74 -3.85
N MET A 4 -8.71 -8.77 -2.52
CA MET A 4 -8.24 -9.94 -1.77
C MET A 4 -9.26 -10.43 -0.72
N ASP A 5 -10.49 -9.90 -0.73
CA ASP A 5 -11.49 -10.13 0.33
C ASP A 5 -10.97 -9.80 1.75
N CYS A 6 -10.06 -8.82 1.81
CA CYS A 6 -9.39 -8.40 3.04
C CYS A 6 -9.77 -6.96 3.44
N GLU A 7 -10.87 -6.44 2.91
CA GLU A 7 -11.35 -5.08 3.13
C GLU A 7 -11.72 -4.84 4.60
N ARG A 8 -12.08 -5.88 5.35
CA ARG A 8 -12.43 -5.81 6.78
C ARG A 8 -11.39 -6.38 7.73
N SER A 9 -10.32 -6.99 7.22
CA SER A 9 -9.18 -7.47 8.03
C SER A 9 -8.03 -6.49 7.88
N GLY A 10 -7.35 -6.53 6.73
CA GLY A 10 -6.09 -5.85 6.49
C GLY A 10 -4.88 -6.75 6.66
N PRO A 11 -3.67 -6.17 6.57
CA PRO A 11 -2.46 -6.95 6.72
C PRO A 11 -2.34 -7.50 8.14
N THR A 12 -1.51 -8.50 8.36
CA THR A 12 -1.08 -8.98 9.68
C THR A 12 0.33 -8.50 10.01
N SER A 13 1.11 -8.12 9.00
CA SER A 13 2.40 -7.47 9.21
C SER A 13 2.82 -6.60 8.03
N ILE A 14 3.71 -5.64 8.28
CA ILE A 14 4.28 -4.73 7.29
C ILE A 14 5.78 -4.57 7.53
N ASP A 15 6.60 -4.78 6.49
CA ASP A 15 8.03 -4.47 6.48
C ASP A 15 8.31 -3.52 5.30
N ALA A 16 8.71 -2.29 5.61
CA ALA A 16 8.96 -1.26 4.63
C ALA A 16 10.38 -0.70 4.73
N ARG A 17 10.99 -0.44 3.56
CA ARG A 17 12.32 0.14 3.41
C ARG A 17 12.28 1.21 2.33
N ALA A 18 13.11 2.23 2.46
CA ALA A 18 13.13 3.32 1.51
C ALA A 18 14.49 3.99 1.38
N LEU A 19 14.71 4.58 0.21
CA LEU A 19 15.78 5.53 -0.08
C LEU A 19 15.18 6.93 -0.07
N PHE A 20 15.88 7.87 0.56
CA PHE A 20 15.46 9.26 0.67
C PHE A 20 16.39 10.12 -0.19
N PRO A 21 15.84 11.03 -1.00
CA PRO A 21 16.64 11.84 -1.93
C PRO A 21 17.48 12.91 -1.22
N ASN A 22 17.18 13.21 0.05
CA ASN A 22 17.75 14.34 0.78
C ASN A 22 18.79 13.89 1.82
N PRO A 23 19.85 14.68 2.06
CA PRO A 23 20.93 14.38 2.99
C PRO A 23 20.54 14.46 4.50
N ALA A 24 19.28 14.17 4.83
CA ALA A 24 18.72 14.16 6.20
C ALA A 24 18.78 15.50 6.95
N GLY A 25 18.90 16.64 6.25
CA GLY A 25 18.73 17.95 6.90
C GLY A 25 17.26 18.19 7.32
N PRO A 26 17.01 18.89 8.44
CA PRO A 26 15.66 19.12 8.97
C PRO A 26 14.76 19.96 8.06
N GLU A 27 15.35 20.67 7.10
CA GLU A 27 14.66 21.55 6.13
C GLU A 27 14.11 20.82 4.90
N TYR A 28 14.42 19.52 4.74
CA TYR A 28 14.11 18.78 3.52
C TYR A 28 12.87 17.90 3.65
N TYR A 29 12.16 17.70 2.54
CA TYR A 29 11.05 16.75 2.48
C TYR A 29 11.51 15.35 2.91
N ASN A 30 10.73 14.74 3.80
CA ASN A 30 10.96 13.38 4.30
C ASN A 30 10.18 12.32 3.52
N THR A 31 9.79 12.64 2.28
CA THR A 31 9.14 11.69 1.37
C THR A 31 10.23 10.85 0.70
N PRO A 32 10.16 9.52 0.77
CA PRO A 32 11.10 8.68 0.05
C PRO A 32 10.90 8.82 -1.46
N ASP A 33 12.00 8.83 -2.21
CA ASP A 33 11.93 8.84 -3.68
C ASP A 33 11.72 7.42 -4.23
N ARG A 34 12.21 6.42 -3.50
CA ARG A 34 12.10 4.99 -3.77
C ARG A 34 11.78 4.27 -2.48
N PHE A 35 10.84 3.34 -2.52
CA PHE A 35 10.55 2.50 -1.37
C PHE A 35 9.98 1.17 -1.81
N PHE A 36 10.07 0.21 -0.89
CA PHE A 36 9.46 -1.11 -0.96
C PHE A 36 8.71 -1.33 0.34
N CYS A 37 7.55 -1.94 0.24
CA CYS A 37 6.76 -2.35 1.38
C CYS A 37 6.18 -3.74 1.10
N ARG A 38 6.53 -4.70 1.95
CA ARG A 38 5.96 -6.03 1.96
C ARG A 38 4.92 -6.11 3.05
N MET A 39 3.74 -6.61 2.69
CA MET A 39 2.63 -6.81 3.62
C MET A 39 2.17 -8.26 3.55
N SER A 40 1.97 -8.88 4.71
CA SER A 40 1.31 -10.20 4.79
C SER A 40 -0.16 -10.01 5.10
N TYR A 41 -1.03 -10.80 4.48
CA TYR A 41 -2.47 -10.80 4.68
C TYR A 41 -2.95 -12.21 5.08
N PRO A 42 -4.16 -12.35 5.66
CA PRO A 42 -4.78 -13.66 5.86
C PRO A 42 -4.84 -14.49 4.57
N GLY A 43 -4.80 -15.81 4.69
CA GLY A 43 -4.80 -16.72 3.53
C GLY A 43 -3.46 -16.83 2.81
N ASP A 44 -2.36 -16.55 3.50
CA ASP A 44 -0.98 -16.60 2.98
C ASP A 44 -0.76 -15.72 1.74
N ILE A 45 -1.52 -14.62 1.65
CA ILE A 45 -1.39 -13.64 0.58
C ILE A 45 -0.31 -12.64 0.97
N GLU A 46 0.63 -12.39 0.05
CA GLU A 46 1.58 -11.30 0.16
C GLU A 46 1.25 -10.18 -0.82
N LEU A 47 1.36 -8.96 -0.34
CA LEU A 47 1.23 -7.76 -1.15
C LEU A 47 2.55 -7.00 -1.10
N LEU A 48 3.18 -6.84 -2.27
CA LEU A 48 4.35 -6.00 -2.44
C LEU A 48 3.94 -4.68 -3.06
N TYR A 49 4.26 -3.60 -2.38
CA TYR A 49 4.09 -2.23 -2.88
C TYR A 49 5.46 -1.63 -3.10
N PHE A 50 5.76 -1.19 -4.32
CA PHE A 50 7.04 -0.60 -4.65
C PHE A 50 6.91 0.60 -5.58
N SER A 51 7.79 1.57 -5.34
CA SER A 51 8.01 2.71 -6.23
C SER A 51 9.06 2.34 -7.28
N ALA A 52 8.89 2.79 -8.52
CA ALA A 52 9.85 2.61 -9.60
C ALA A 52 11.23 3.14 -9.18
N PHE A 53 12.29 2.48 -9.66
CA PHE A 53 13.67 2.75 -9.24
C PHE A 53 14.46 3.55 -10.26
N LYS A 54 14.02 3.57 -11.52
CA LYS A 54 14.74 4.29 -12.59
C LYS A 54 14.10 5.64 -12.91
N ASP A 55 12.77 5.72 -12.96
CA ASP A 55 12.05 6.93 -13.38
C ASP A 55 11.69 7.82 -12.19
N LEU A 56 12.27 9.02 -12.15
CA LEU A 56 11.94 10.06 -11.16
C LEU A 56 10.79 10.91 -11.70
N GLN A 57 9.64 10.87 -11.04
CA GLN A 57 8.54 11.77 -11.34
C GLN A 57 8.89 13.20 -10.89
N ILE A 58 9.06 14.10 -11.84
CA ILE A 58 9.23 15.54 -11.62
C ILE A 58 7.92 16.21 -12.07
N TYR A 59 7.52 17.31 -11.45
CA TYR A 59 6.27 17.96 -11.84
C TYR A 59 6.31 18.37 -13.32
N GLY A 60 5.48 17.71 -14.15
CA GLY A 60 5.41 17.93 -15.59
C GLY A 60 6.45 17.19 -16.44
N GLU A 61 7.40 16.47 -15.83
CA GLU A 61 8.50 15.80 -16.54
C GLU A 61 8.85 14.44 -15.91
N VAL A 62 9.50 13.56 -16.68
CA VAL A 62 10.07 12.32 -16.15
C VAL A 62 11.59 12.43 -16.22
N GLY A 63 12.20 12.56 -15.04
CA GLY A 63 13.65 12.49 -14.86
C GLY A 63 14.13 11.07 -14.60
N LYS A 64 15.43 10.92 -14.33
CA LYS A 64 16.02 9.65 -13.87
C LYS A 64 16.54 9.82 -12.46
N HIS A 65 16.30 8.81 -11.62
CA HIS A 65 16.99 8.75 -10.33
C HIS A 65 18.49 8.54 -10.56
N THR A 66 19.31 8.92 -9.56
CA THR A 66 20.66 8.36 -9.42
C THR A 66 20.54 6.84 -9.41
N ALA A 67 21.37 6.16 -10.21
CA ALA A 67 21.30 4.71 -10.36
C ALA A 67 21.35 4.02 -8.99
N THR A 68 20.31 3.24 -8.68
CA THR A 68 20.25 2.41 -7.48
C THR A 68 21.22 1.24 -7.66
N SER A 69 22.17 1.06 -6.75
CA SER A 69 23.14 -0.02 -6.83
C SER A 69 22.48 -1.39 -6.62
N PRO A 70 23.09 -2.51 -7.08
CA PRO A 70 22.58 -3.85 -6.78
C PRO A 70 22.44 -4.11 -5.28
N GLU A 71 23.36 -3.59 -4.46
CA GLU A 71 23.34 -3.71 -3.00
C GLU A 71 22.15 -2.96 -2.39
N GLU A 72 21.84 -1.76 -2.89
CA GLU A 72 20.68 -0.99 -2.48
C GLU A 72 19.37 -1.69 -2.87
N ILE A 73 19.30 -2.28 -4.07
CA ILE A 73 18.15 -3.07 -4.52
C ILE A 73 17.94 -4.29 -3.61
N ASP A 74 18.99 -5.05 -3.33
CA ASP A 74 18.92 -6.22 -2.46
C ASP A 74 18.53 -5.84 -1.02
N TRP A 75 19.06 -4.74 -0.51
CA TRP A 75 18.66 -4.22 0.80
C TRP A 75 17.20 -3.81 0.81
N LEU A 76 16.73 -3.12 -0.23
CA LEU A 76 15.38 -2.58 -0.29
C LEU A 76 14.32 -3.68 -0.36
N PHE A 77 14.51 -4.67 -1.22
CA PHE A 77 13.56 -5.78 -1.40
C PHE A 77 13.73 -6.89 -0.36
N GLY A 78 14.95 -7.10 0.13
CA GLY A 78 15.31 -8.30 0.90
C GLY A 78 15.81 -9.43 0.00
N LYS A 79 16.57 -10.33 0.61
CA LYS A 79 17.23 -11.46 -0.09
C LYS A 79 16.27 -12.56 -0.51
N ASP A 80 15.12 -12.63 0.14
CA ASP A 80 14.10 -13.66 -0.03
C ASP A 80 13.05 -13.30 -1.09
N VAL A 81 13.05 -12.06 -1.60
CA VAL A 81 12.29 -11.70 -2.79
C VAL A 81 13.00 -12.24 -4.04
N PRO A 82 12.32 -12.94 -4.95
CA PRO A 82 12.92 -13.43 -6.19
C PRO A 82 13.54 -12.31 -7.04
N ASP A 83 14.71 -12.56 -7.62
CA ASP A 83 15.44 -11.55 -8.42
C ASP A 83 14.62 -11.00 -9.58
N GLU A 84 13.78 -11.84 -10.19
CA GLU A 84 12.86 -11.40 -11.24
C GLU A 84 11.97 -10.24 -10.76
N ILE A 85 11.45 -10.29 -9.52
CA ILE A 85 10.62 -9.22 -8.93
C ILE A 85 11.44 -7.95 -8.75
N LYS A 86 12.71 -8.06 -8.34
CA LYS A 86 13.62 -6.91 -8.17
C LYS A 86 13.91 -6.17 -9.48
N THR A 87 13.71 -6.81 -10.64
CA THR A 87 13.86 -6.17 -11.95
C THR A 87 12.64 -5.36 -12.39
N PHE A 88 11.49 -5.47 -11.70
CA PHE A 88 10.29 -4.72 -12.04
C PHE A 88 10.45 -3.25 -11.70
N ASP A 89 10.59 -2.45 -12.75
CA ASP A 89 10.74 -1.01 -12.65
C ASP A 89 9.42 -0.29 -12.96
N ARG A 90 8.38 -0.62 -12.19
CA ARG A 90 7.03 -0.04 -12.38
C ARG A 90 6.42 0.28 -11.03
N ASN A 91 5.92 1.50 -10.87
CA ASN A 91 5.06 1.86 -9.75
C ASN A 91 3.82 0.97 -9.76
N GLY A 92 3.57 0.23 -8.68
CA GLY A 92 2.39 -0.63 -8.63
C GLY A 92 2.35 -1.56 -7.42
N ILE A 93 1.38 -2.46 -7.45
CA ILE A 93 1.14 -3.44 -6.41
C ILE A 93 1.25 -4.83 -7.04
N MET A 94 2.04 -5.70 -6.42
CA MET A 94 2.09 -7.12 -6.73
C MET A 94 1.34 -7.89 -5.65
N PHE A 95 0.41 -8.75 -6.07
CA PHE A 95 -0.24 -9.75 -5.23
C PHE A 95 0.42 -11.09 -5.47
N ILE A 96 0.71 -11.84 -4.41
CA ILE A 96 1.32 -13.16 -4.46
C ILE A 96 0.49 -14.09 -3.58
N GLY A 97 0.08 -15.22 -4.12
CA GLY A 97 -0.59 -16.29 -3.42
C GLY A 97 -0.14 -17.65 -3.95
N ASP A 98 -0.81 -18.70 -3.53
CA ASP A 98 -0.55 -20.09 -3.94
C ASP A 98 -0.72 -20.32 -5.46
N GLY A 99 -1.69 -19.66 -6.09
CA GLY A 99 -1.95 -19.71 -7.52
C GLY A 99 -0.99 -18.88 -8.39
N GLY A 100 -0.01 -18.22 -7.78
CA GLY A 100 0.98 -17.38 -8.47
C GLY A 100 0.86 -15.91 -8.10
N ARG A 101 1.12 -15.02 -9.07
CA ARG A 101 1.20 -13.58 -8.83
C ARG A 101 0.49 -12.75 -9.89
N ILE A 102 -0.01 -11.59 -9.46
CA ILE A 102 -0.63 -10.57 -10.32
C ILE A 102 -0.02 -9.21 -9.99
N PHE A 103 0.46 -8.50 -11.00
CA PHE A 103 0.93 -7.12 -10.87
C PHE A 103 -0.11 -6.15 -11.41
N VAL A 104 -0.40 -5.09 -10.66
CA VAL A 104 -1.36 -4.05 -11.03
C VAL A 104 -0.71 -2.68 -10.95
N ASN A 105 -0.88 -1.87 -11.99
CA ASN A 105 -0.53 -0.46 -11.98
C ASN A 105 -1.49 0.38 -12.81
N ARG A 106 -1.17 1.67 -13.00
CA ARG A 106 -1.96 2.59 -13.83
C ARG A 106 -2.07 2.16 -15.31
N GLY A 107 -1.16 1.32 -15.79
CA GLY A 107 -1.14 0.82 -17.16
C GLY A 107 -1.89 -0.48 -17.38
N GLY A 108 -2.27 -1.20 -16.31
CA GLY A 108 -3.07 -2.42 -16.41
C GLY A 108 -2.76 -3.47 -15.35
N VAL A 109 -3.19 -4.70 -15.66
CA VAL A 109 -3.02 -5.91 -14.85
C VAL A 109 -2.16 -6.90 -15.64
N TYR A 110 -1.18 -7.51 -14.98
CA TYR A 110 -0.15 -8.35 -15.62
C TYR A 110 0.10 -9.61 -14.80
N GLY A 111 0.62 -10.66 -15.45
CA GLY A 111 0.92 -11.94 -14.84
C GLY A 111 0.02 -13.06 -15.39
N THR A 112 0.50 -14.29 -15.26
CA THR A 112 -0.09 -15.49 -15.88
C THR A 112 -1.59 -15.62 -15.58
N ALA A 113 -2.01 -15.33 -14.34
CA ALA A 113 -3.41 -15.40 -13.95
C ALA A 113 -4.29 -14.41 -14.74
N ALA A 114 -3.80 -13.19 -14.99
CA ALA A 114 -4.51 -12.18 -15.77
C ALA A 114 -4.48 -12.48 -17.28
N GLU A 115 -3.35 -12.98 -17.78
CA GLU A 115 -3.18 -13.35 -19.20
C GLU A 115 -4.10 -14.51 -19.59
N ASN A 116 -4.26 -15.49 -18.69
CA ASN A 116 -5.11 -16.67 -18.88
C ASN A 116 -6.60 -16.34 -18.92
N LEU A 117 -7.04 -15.17 -18.45
CA LEU A 117 -8.46 -14.78 -18.53
C LEU A 117 -9.00 -14.72 -19.97
N LYS A 118 -8.12 -14.62 -20.97
CA LYS A 118 -8.50 -14.65 -22.39
C LYS A 118 -8.97 -16.04 -22.86
N THR A 119 -8.40 -17.10 -22.31
CA THR A 119 -8.67 -18.49 -22.69
C THR A 119 -9.44 -19.26 -21.62
N ASN A 120 -9.42 -18.76 -20.38
CA ASN A 120 -10.14 -19.29 -19.23
C ASN A 120 -10.77 -18.11 -18.46
N PRO A 121 -11.85 -17.51 -18.99
CA PRO A 121 -12.50 -16.37 -18.34
C PRO A 121 -13.08 -16.77 -16.98
N LEU A 122 -13.24 -15.78 -16.10
CA LEU A 122 -13.95 -15.97 -14.84
C LEU A 122 -15.39 -16.47 -15.10
N PRO A 123 -15.93 -17.36 -14.25
CA PRO A 123 -17.34 -17.75 -14.29
C PRO A 123 -18.28 -16.53 -14.33
N ALA A 124 -19.42 -16.65 -15.02
CA ALA A 124 -20.36 -15.54 -15.20
C ALA A 124 -20.96 -15.02 -13.88
N ASP A 125 -21.00 -15.87 -12.86
CA ASP A 125 -21.46 -15.61 -11.49
C ASP A 125 -20.33 -15.17 -10.55
N SER A 126 -19.12 -14.95 -11.07
CA SER A 126 -18.00 -14.43 -10.28
C SER A 126 -18.36 -13.07 -9.70
N TRP A 127 -17.96 -12.84 -8.45
CA TRP A 127 -18.11 -11.55 -7.81
C TRP A 127 -17.51 -10.43 -8.68
N GLN A 128 -18.28 -9.36 -8.85
CA GLN A 128 -17.88 -8.20 -9.63
C GLN A 128 -17.71 -7.00 -8.70
N VAL A 129 -16.62 -6.26 -8.89
CA VAL A 129 -16.42 -4.97 -8.23
C VAL A 129 -17.53 -4.00 -8.63
N TYR A 130 -17.89 -3.10 -7.72
CA TYR A 130 -18.79 -1.99 -8.07
C TYR A 130 -18.15 -1.15 -9.20
N PRO A 131 -18.82 -0.95 -10.34
CA PRO A 131 -18.26 -0.17 -11.44
C PRO A 131 -18.34 1.33 -11.11
N SER A 132 -17.18 1.97 -10.92
CA SER A 132 -17.10 3.43 -10.76
C SER A 132 -16.04 3.98 -11.71
N THR A 133 -16.48 4.54 -12.84
CA THR A 133 -15.61 5.25 -13.78
C THR A 133 -15.52 6.76 -13.49
N ASP A 134 -16.32 7.26 -12.54
CA ASP A 134 -16.35 8.66 -12.11
C ASP A 134 -16.62 8.76 -10.60
N HIS A 135 -15.56 9.01 -9.83
CA HIS A 135 -15.64 9.16 -8.38
C HIS A 135 -16.45 10.39 -7.94
N MET A 136 -16.40 11.49 -8.69
CA MET A 136 -17.13 12.71 -8.34
C MET A 136 -18.62 12.54 -8.62
N GLY A 137 -18.96 11.95 -9.76
CA GLY A 137 -20.33 11.56 -10.09
C GLY A 137 -20.91 10.56 -9.08
N ASN A 138 -20.13 9.56 -8.66
CA ASN A 138 -20.56 8.63 -7.61
C ASN A 138 -20.84 9.36 -6.29
N PHE A 139 -19.97 10.26 -5.87
CA PHE A 139 -20.17 11.06 -4.66
C PHE A 139 -21.48 11.88 -4.71
N PHE A 140 -21.71 12.63 -5.79
CA PHE A 140 -22.94 13.43 -5.91
C PHE A 140 -24.21 12.57 -5.98
N LYS A 141 -24.14 11.41 -6.64
CA LYS A 141 -25.24 10.42 -6.62
C LYS A 141 -25.54 10.00 -5.19
N CYS A 142 -24.54 9.57 -4.42
CA CYS A 142 -24.69 9.12 -3.04
C CYS A 142 -25.22 10.22 -2.11
N VAL A 143 -24.80 11.48 -2.29
CA VAL A 143 -25.38 12.62 -1.56
C VAL A 143 -26.88 12.74 -1.82
N LYS A 144 -27.31 12.57 -3.08
CA LYS A 144 -28.72 12.66 -3.48
C LYS A 144 -29.53 11.45 -3.01
N THR A 145 -29.02 10.24 -3.18
CA THR A 145 -29.74 8.98 -2.88
C THR A 145 -29.63 8.55 -1.42
N ARG A 146 -28.66 9.10 -0.68
CA ARG A 146 -28.26 8.66 0.67
C ARG A 146 -27.75 7.21 0.72
N GLU A 147 -27.32 6.67 -0.41
CA GLU A 147 -26.62 5.39 -0.50
C GLU A 147 -25.13 5.56 -0.16
N ASP A 148 -24.49 4.45 0.19
CA ASP A 148 -23.05 4.41 0.39
C ASP A 148 -22.27 4.63 -0.93
N PRO A 149 -21.12 5.33 -0.90
CA PRO A 149 -20.25 5.45 -2.06
C PRO A 149 -19.55 4.12 -2.39
N CYS A 150 -19.01 3.99 -3.60
CA CYS A 150 -18.26 2.81 -4.00
C CYS A 150 -17.05 2.53 -3.09
N ALA A 151 -16.52 3.59 -2.47
CA ALA A 151 -15.44 3.57 -1.49
C ALA A 151 -15.97 4.07 -0.14
N THR A 152 -16.57 3.18 0.66
CA THR A 152 -17.19 3.55 1.94
C THR A 152 -16.13 3.96 2.97
N VAL A 153 -16.53 4.80 3.93
CA VAL A 153 -15.64 5.33 4.99
C VAL A 153 -14.93 4.20 5.75
N GLN A 154 -15.64 3.11 6.07
CA GLN A 154 -15.07 1.99 6.81
C GLN A 154 -13.99 1.23 6.02
N ILE A 155 -14.24 1.02 4.72
CA ILE A 155 -13.27 0.36 3.86
C ILE A 155 -12.06 1.28 3.63
N GLU A 156 -12.28 2.56 3.38
CA GLU A 156 -11.17 3.51 3.17
C GLU A 156 -10.32 3.76 4.42
N HIS A 157 -10.93 3.77 5.60
CA HIS A 157 -10.20 3.79 6.88
C HIS A 157 -9.21 2.60 6.97
N ARG A 158 -9.65 1.42 6.55
CA ARG A 158 -8.77 0.24 6.52
C ARG A 158 -7.73 0.37 5.40
N SER A 159 -8.12 0.79 4.19
CA SER A 159 -7.19 1.08 3.08
C SER A 159 -6.03 1.99 3.49
N VAL A 160 -6.34 3.14 4.09
CA VAL A 160 -5.31 4.13 4.49
C VAL A 160 -4.48 3.66 5.68
N THR A 161 -4.98 2.73 6.51
CA THR A 161 -4.21 2.13 7.61
C THR A 161 -2.92 1.51 7.11
N THR A 162 -2.94 0.85 5.95
CA THR A 162 -1.72 0.28 5.34
C THR A 162 -0.67 1.33 5.04
N CYS A 163 -1.07 2.48 4.47
CA CYS A 163 -0.17 3.60 4.19
C CYS A 163 0.44 4.17 5.48
N HIS A 164 -0.34 4.28 6.56
CA HIS A 164 0.18 4.75 7.84
C HIS A 164 1.18 3.75 8.45
N LEU A 165 0.85 2.47 8.46
CA LEU A 165 1.73 1.42 8.97
C LEU A 165 3.03 1.30 8.14
N THR A 166 2.96 1.44 6.81
CA THR A 166 4.15 1.57 5.95
C THR A 166 5.02 2.74 6.39
N ASN A 167 4.44 3.93 6.57
CA ASN A 167 5.20 5.10 7.03
C ASN A 167 5.83 4.89 8.41
N ILE A 168 5.13 4.23 9.34
CA ILE A 168 5.67 3.91 10.67
C ILE A 168 6.85 2.95 10.53
N SER A 169 6.71 1.88 9.74
CA SER A 169 7.79 0.92 9.47
C SER A 169 9.02 1.59 8.84
N LEU A 170 8.82 2.49 7.87
CA LEU A 170 9.90 3.27 7.24
C LEU A 170 10.65 4.16 8.25
N ARG A 171 9.93 4.81 9.17
CA ARG A 171 10.51 5.75 10.14
C ARG A 171 11.25 5.03 11.25
N LEU A 172 10.68 3.93 11.75
CA LEU A 172 11.28 3.11 12.82
C LEU A 172 12.29 2.09 12.28
N LYS A 173 12.39 1.93 10.96
CA LYS A 173 13.29 1.02 10.25
C LYS A 173 13.16 -0.43 10.74
N ARG A 174 11.93 -0.87 10.99
CA ARG A 174 11.63 -2.23 11.46
C ARG A 174 10.26 -2.71 10.99
N LYS A 175 10.11 -4.03 10.96
CA LYS A 175 8.83 -4.70 10.70
C LYS A 175 7.82 -4.38 11.80
N ILE A 176 6.58 -4.19 11.40
CA ILE A 176 5.43 -3.93 12.26
C ILE A 176 4.48 -5.12 12.20
N ASP A 177 4.17 -5.70 13.37
CA ASP A 177 3.11 -6.69 13.50
C ASP A 177 1.80 -5.98 13.84
N TRP A 178 0.76 -6.24 13.05
CA TRP A 178 -0.53 -5.55 13.13
C TRP A 178 -1.62 -6.52 13.55
N ASN A 179 -2.43 -6.13 14.55
CA ASN A 179 -3.66 -6.82 14.88
C ASN A 179 -4.83 -6.14 14.15
N PRO A 180 -5.34 -6.70 13.04
CA PRO A 180 -6.41 -6.08 12.25
C PRO A 180 -7.76 -6.02 12.96
N ALA A 181 -8.00 -6.88 13.95
CA ALA A 181 -9.22 -6.89 14.73
C ALA A 181 -9.20 -5.79 15.80
N ALA A 182 -8.10 -5.69 16.55
CA ALA A 182 -7.92 -4.63 17.56
C ALA A 182 -7.57 -3.27 16.94
N GLN A 183 -7.09 -3.26 15.69
CA GLN A 183 -6.51 -2.11 15.00
C GLN A 183 -5.38 -1.48 15.83
N ARG A 184 -4.41 -2.32 16.23
CA ARG A 184 -3.24 -1.92 17.03
C ARG A 184 -1.98 -2.61 16.57
N ILE A 185 -0.86 -1.94 16.74
CA ILE A 185 0.46 -2.55 16.57
C ILE A 185 0.72 -3.43 17.79
N SER A 186 1.12 -4.68 17.54
CA SER A 186 1.31 -5.70 18.57
C SER A 186 2.78 -5.83 18.95
N GLY A 187 3.07 -6.00 20.25
CA GLY A 187 4.42 -6.28 20.73
C GLY A 187 5.41 -5.10 20.70
N ASP A 188 5.03 -3.94 20.16
CA ASP A 188 5.92 -2.77 20.03
C ASP A 188 5.22 -1.50 20.56
N LYS A 189 5.51 -1.15 21.82
CA LYS A 189 4.90 0.01 22.49
C LYS A 189 5.28 1.35 21.86
N GLU A 190 6.51 1.47 21.35
CA GLU A 190 6.93 2.69 20.70
C GLU A 190 6.14 2.86 19.41
N ALA A 191 6.13 1.85 18.53
CA ALA A 191 5.39 1.94 17.28
C ALA A 191 3.88 2.09 17.49
N ASP A 192 3.30 1.41 18.48
CA ASP A 192 1.87 1.52 18.81
C ASP A 192 1.47 2.97 19.16
N ALA A 193 2.35 3.73 19.83
CA ALA A 193 2.12 5.15 20.13
C ALA A 193 2.09 6.06 18.88
N TRP A 194 2.72 5.66 17.77
CA TRP A 194 2.72 6.44 16.52
C TRP A 194 1.38 6.43 15.77
N GLN A 195 0.43 5.59 16.19
CA GLN A 195 -0.95 5.62 15.66
C GLN A 195 -1.75 6.82 16.15
N GLN A 196 -1.20 7.59 17.08
CA GLN A 196 -1.84 8.77 17.65
C GLN A 196 -0.98 10.01 17.41
N ARG A 197 -1.63 11.17 17.49
CA ARG A 197 -0.97 12.47 17.50
C ARG A 197 -1.39 13.25 18.73
N ILE A 198 -0.49 14.07 19.25
CA ILE A 198 -0.83 15.02 20.31
C ILE A 198 -1.93 15.95 19.77
N GLN A 199 -3.08 15.97 20.45
CA GLN A 199 -4.19 16.82 20.09
C GLN A 199 -3.83 18.30 20.29
N ARG A 200 -4.30 19.16 19.39
CA ARG A 200 -4.09 20.60 19.52
C ARG A 200 -4.93 21.09 20.69
N LYS A 201 -4.30 21.73 21.68
CA LYS A 201 -4.96 22.18 22.94
C LYS A 201 -6.24 22.98 22.70
N SER A 202 -6.29 23.80 21.65
CA SER A 202 -7.45 24.64 21.31
C SER A 202 -8.55 23.94 20.50
N TYR A 203 -8.31 22.73 20.00
CA TYR A 203 -9.23 21.96 19.16
C TYR A 203 -9.22 20.48 19.56
N PRO A 204 -9.61 20.13 20.80
CA PRO A 204 -9.72 18.75 21.20
C PRO A 204 -10.86 18.06 20.41
N VAL A 205 -10.67 16.78 20.10
CA VAL A 205 -11.73 15.93 19.57
C VAL A 205 -12.13 14.98 20.70
N ASP A 206 -13.40 15.06 21.13
CA ASP A 206 -13.93 14.20 22.18
C ASP A 206 -13.92 12.73 21.75
N GLY A 207 -13.60 11.83 22.68
CA GLY A 207 -13.60 10.37 22.46
C GLY A 207 -12.27 9.74 22.05
N PHE A 208 -11.21 10.52 21.85
CA PHE A 208 -9.83 10.01 21.76
C PHE A 208 -9.09 10.33 23.07
N ALA A 209 -9.20 9.44 24.07
CA ALA A 209 -8.35 9.51 25.25
C ALA A 209 -6.92 9.04 24.87
N GLY A 210 -5.95 9.93 25.06
CA GLY A 210 -4.52 9.64 24.87
C GLY A 210 -3.93 8.80 25.98
#